data_AF-A0A4R9IN68-F1
#
_entry.id   AF-A0A4R9IN68-F1
#
_cell.length_a   1.000
_cell.length_b   1.000
_cell.length_c   1.000
_cell.angle_alpha   90.00
_cell.angle_beta   90.00
_cell.angle_gamma   90.00
#
_symmetry.space_group_name_H-M   'P 1'
#
loop_
_entity.id
_entity.type
_entity.pdbx_description
1 polymer ?
#
loop_
_entity_poly.entity_id
_entity_poly.type
_entity_poly.pdbx_seq_one_letter_code
_entity_poly.pdbx_strand_id
1 'polypeptide(L)'
;MRRTITTVLAMLFAGSLSAQTYTVFIHGKSDKNHNGVGTTDVNSYWGTSANTVSGSKIFIGYDGTSDPRTYGTARAQTNIATGLTNYCKGSNSCKIVCHSAGCYAIEFWLSNLGSTASAKGFNLTKVTALAAASGGSELASALNGVTFGFAGNAMDKSLIVSTARGAFNHNNTGGIQINHVPGYKGAFGPSAILPGEDDYAVAYHSSCGYNRAGGLDKCQTSIVSGSTTYTQYTGHLRAPSLTATGLYKNHSEIKNEGTR
;
A
#
# COMPACT_ATOMS: atom_id res chain seq x y z
N MET A 1 -65.53 -36.54 15.41
CA MET A 1 -64.56 -35.75 14.62
C MET A 1 -63.63 -35.02 15.57
N ARG A 2 -62.42 -35.56 15.82
CA ARG A 2 -61.38 -34.89 16.62
C ARG A 2 -60.48 -34.12 15.64
N ARG A 3 -60.48 -32.79 15.74
CA ARG A 3 -59.64 -31.90 14.94
C ARG A 3 -58.23 -31.90 15.51
N THR A 4 -57.30 -32.53 14.80
CA THR A 4 -55.86 -32.41 15.03
C THR A 4 -55.42 -31.05 14.49
N ILE A 5 -54.99 -30.14 15.36
CA ILE A 5 -54.33 -28.89 14.97
C ILE A 5 -52.84 -29.19 14.90
N THR A 6 -52.29 -29.23 13.69
CA THR A 6 -50.86 -29.38 13.43
C THR A 6 -50.22 -27.98 13.45
N THR A 7 -49.51 -27.65 14.53
CA THR A 7 -48.73 -26.41 14.61
C THR A 7 -47.39 -26.64 13.91
N VAL A 8 -47.18 -26.03 12.74
CA VAL A 8 -45.87 -26.03 12.06
C VAL A 8 -45.04 -24.89 12.64
N LEU A 9 -44.02 -25.25 13.43
CA LEU A 9 -43.01 -24.32 13.92
C LEU A 9 -41.93 -24.16 12.85
N ALA A 10 -41.97 -23.05 12.10
CA ALA A 10 -40.90 -22.69 11.17
C ALA A 10 -39.69 -22.17 11.97
N MET A 11 -38.68 -23.02 12.17
CA MET A 11 -37.36 -22.58 12.64
C MET A 11 -36.67 -21.82 11.51
N LEU A 12 -36.78 -20.49 11.53
CA LEU A 12 -35.92 -19.62 10.75
C LEU A 12 -34.51 -19.72 11.33
N PHE A 13 -33.66 -20.53 10.70
CA PHE A 13 -32.22 -20.43 10.89
C PHE A 13 -31.76 -19.08 10.33
N ALA A 14 -31.75 -18.05 11.16
CA ALA A 14 -30.99 -16.84 10.89
C ALA A 14 -29.51 -17.24 10.86
N GLY A 15 -28.98 -17.48 9.66
CA GLY A 15 -27.55 -17.66 9.47
C GLY A 15 -26.83 -16.44 10.05
N SER A 16 -26.02 -16.66 11.08
CA SER A 16 -25.22 -15.60 11.69
C SER A 16 -24.29 -15.03 10.61
N LEU A 17 -24.59 -13.81 10.15
CA LEU A 17 -23.65 -12.98 9.39
C LEU A 17 -22.45 -12.71 10.30
N SER A 18 -21.44 -13.57 10.22
CA SER A 18 -20.19 -13.39 10.95
C SER A 18 -19.38 -12.30 10.27
N ALA A 19 -18.98 -11.28 11.03
CA ALA A 19 -18.06 -10.25 10.57
C ALA A 19 -16.73 -10.90 10.14
N GLN A 20 -16.33 -10.70 8.88
CA GLN A 20 -15.05 -11.19 8.38
C GLN A 20 -13.99 -10.08 8.43
N THR A 21 -12.76 -10.44 8.80
CA THR A 21 -11.59 -9.56 8.66
C THR A 21 -10.76 -10.02 7.48
N TYR A 22 -10.64 -9.18 6.45
CA TYR A 22 -9.82 -9.46 5.27
C TYR A 22 -8.44 -8.82 5.38
N THR A 23 -7.45 -9.50 4.80
CA THR A 23 -6.18 -8.88 4.42
C THR A 23 -6.24 -8.51 2.95
N VAL A 24 -6.21 -7.21 2.65
CA VAL A 24 -6.25 -6.70 1.28
C VAL A 24 -4.83 -6.43 0.82
N PHE A 25 -4.37 -7.16 -0.18
CA PHE A 25 -3.06 -7.04 -0.80
C PHE A 25 -3.14 -6.17 -2.05
N ILE A 26 -2.40 -5.06 -2.07
CA ILE A 26 -2.37 -4.10 -3.19
C ILE A 26 -0.98 -4.13 -3.82
N HIS A 27 -0.87 -4.66 -5.03
CA HIS A 27 0.43 -4.75 -5.71
C HIS A 27 0.96 -3.37 -6.13
N GLY A 28 2.27 -3.28 -6.39
CA GLY A 28 2.91 -2.10 -6.96
C GLY A 28 3.43 -2.29 -8.37
N LYS A 29 4.45 -1.50 -8.75
CA LYS A 29 5.04 -1.51 -10.09
C LYS A 29 5.42 -2.94 -10.51
N SER A 30 5.10 -3.25 -11.77
CA SER A 30 5.41 -4.53 -12.41
C SER A 30 5.35 -4.36 -13.93
N ASP A 31 6.16 -5.11 -14.65
CA ASP A 31 6.10 -5.14 -16.12
C ASP A 31 4.99 -6.09 -16.63
N LYS A 32 4.30 -6.77 -15.72
CA LYS A 32 3.12 -7.58 -16.01
C LYS A 32 1.85 -6.84 -15.60
N ASN A 33 0.77 -7.09 -16.32
CA ASN A 33 -0.56 -6.64 -15.94
C ASN A 33 -1.11 -7.54 -14.84
N HIS A 34 -1.47 -6.99 -13.68
CA HIS A 34 -2.04 -7.74 -12.56
C HIS A 34 -3.53 -7.45 -12.38
N ASN A 35 -4.21 -6.85 -13.36
CA ASN A 35 -5.60 -6.42 -13.24
C ASN A 35 -6.54 -7.51 -12.70
N GLY A 36 -7.17 -7.22 -11.57
CA GLY A 36 -8.15 -8.08 -10.94
C GLY A 36 -8.49 -7.63 -9.54
N VAL A 37 -9.70 -7.93 -9.08
CA VAL A 37 -10.15 -7.70 -7.70
C VAL A 37 -10.83 -8.97 -7.22
N GLY A 38 -10.36 -9.55 -6.12
CA GLY A 38 -10.96 -10.76 -5.56
C GLY A 38 -9.97 -11.63 -4.82
N THR A 39 -10.19 -12.94 -4.80
CA THR A 39 -9.37 -13.91 -4.03
C THR A 39 -8.15 -14.45 -4.80
N THR A 40 -7.98 -14.05 -6.06
CA THR A 40 -6.90 -14.54 -6.94
C THR A 40 -5.79 -13.50 -7.07
N ASP A 41 -4.56 -13.89 -6.76
CA ASP A 41 -3.34 -13.12 -7.06
C ASP A 41 -2.98 -13.26 -8.55
N VAL A 42 -3.53 -12.37 -9.37
CA VAL A 42 -3.34 -12.38 -10.82
C VAL A 42 -1.86 -12.25 -11.14
N ASN A 43 -1.34 -13.14 -12.01
CA ASN A 43 0.08 -13.19 -12.39
C ASN A 43 1.07 -13.29 -11.22
N SER A 44 0.60 -13.80 -10.07
CA SER A 44 1.41 -14.17 -8.91
C SER A 44 2.31 -13.03 -8.41
N TYR A 45 1.79 -11.81 -8.31
CA TYR A 45 2.57 -10.68 -7.82
C TYR A 45 3.09 -10.92 -6.40
N TRP A 46 2.20 -11.41 -5.54
CA TRP A 46 2.49 -11.71 -4.15
C TRP A 46 3.04 -13.13 -4.00
N GLY A 47 2.54 -14.07 -4.79
CA GLY A 47 2.94 -15.47 -4.75
C GLY A 47 2.86 -16.02 -3.32
N THR A 48 3.91 -16.69 -2.87
CA THR A 48 4.00 -17.24 -1.52
C THR A 48 4.08 -16.17 -0.43
N SER A 49 4.44 -14.93 -0.75
CA SER A 49 4.53 -13.84 0.24
C SER A 49 3.19 -13.56 0.92
N ALA A 50 2.08 -13.76 0.20
CA ALA A 50 0.73 -13.62 0.77
C ALA A 50 0.42 -14.68 1.83
N ASN A 51 1.18 -15.78 1.91
CA ASN A 51 1.00 -16.83 2.92
C ASN A 51 1.54 -16.44 4.29
N THR A 52 2.33 -15.36 4.37
CA THR A 52 2.81 -14.81 5.66
C THR A 52 1.65 -14.33 6.53
N VAL A 53 0.55 -13.91 5.92
CA VAL A 53 -0.68 -13.53 6.62
C VAL A 53 -1.68 -14.69 6.60
N SER A 54 -2.30 -14.95 7.74
CA SER A 54 -3.38 -15.94 7.88
C SER A 54 -4.75 -15.33 7.58
N GLY A 55 -5.75 -16.20 7.38
CA GLY A 55 -7.14 -15.79 7.16
C GLY A 55 -7.46 -15.39 5.71
N SER A 56 -8.59 -14.71 5.54
CA SER A 56 -9.16 -14.36 4.23
C SER A 56 -8.37 -13.25 3.55
N LYS A 57 -8.07 -13.44 2.27
CA LYS A 57 -7.20 -12.56 1.49
C LYS A 57 -7.93 -12.06 0.26
N ILE A 58 -7.79 -10.76 0.01
CA ILE A 58 -8.28 -10.12 -1.19
C ILE A 58 -7.07 -9.50 -1.88
N PHE A 59 -6.97 -9.67 -3.18
CA PHE A 59 -5.95 -9.07 -4.02
C PHE A 59 -6.61 -7.98 -4.85
N ILE A 60 -5.99 -6.80 -4.82
CA ILE A 60 -6.33 -5.68 -5.67
C ILE A 60 -5.14 -5.46 -6.59
N GLY A 61 -5.35 -5.90 -7.83
CA GLY A 61 -4.45 -5.92 -8.94
C GLY A 61 -4.84 -4.92 -10.02
N TYR A 62 -3.91 -4.35 -10.76
CA TYR A 62 -4.07 -3.37 -11.84
C TYR A 62 -2.90 -3.47 -12.84
N ASP A 63 -2.91 -2.67 -13.90
CA ASP A 63 -1.78 -2.59 -14.85
C ASP A 63 -0.56 -1.94 -14.20
N GLY A 64 0.48 -2.75 -13.91
CA GLY A 64 1.69 -2.32 -13.21
C GLY A 64 2.56 -1.30 -13.94
N THR A 65 2.23 -0.97 -15.19
CA THR A 65 2.90 0.05 -16.02
C THR A 65 2.12 1.37 -16.13
N SER A 66 0.89 1.38 -15.60
CA SER A 66 0.00 2.54 -15.61
C SER A 66 0.24 3.50 -14.44
N ASP A 67 -0.16 4.76 -14.59
CA ASP A 67 -0.15 5.72 -13.48
C ASP A 67 -1.14 5.25 -12.39
N PRO A 68 -0.67 4.97 -11.16
CA PRO A 68 -1.47 4.43 -10.06
C PRO A 68 -2.52 5.42 -9.52
N ARG A 69 -2.53 6.67 -9.97
CA ARG A 69 -3.51 7.69 -9.57
C ARG A 69 -4.73 7.75 -10.47
N THR A 70 -4.73 6.99 -11.55
CA THR A 70 -5.77 7.09 -12.58
C THR A 70 -6.93 6.12 -12.34
N TYR A 71 -8.09 6.48 -12.87
CA TYR A 71 -9.30 5.66 -12.94
C TYR A 71 -9.49 5.15 -14.36
N GLY A 72 -10.23 4.05 -14.52
CA GLY A 72 -10.57 3.43 -15.79
C GLY A 72 -10.30 1.93 -15.79
N THR A 73 -10.34 1.32 -16.97
CA THR A 73 -10.09 -0.11 -17.15
C THR A 73 -8.68 -0.48 -16.73
N ALA A 74 -8.57 -1.48 -15.85
CA ALA A 74 -7.30 -1.97 -15.31
C ALA A 74 -6.47 -0.91 -14.56
N ARG A 75 -7.11 0.11 -13.98
CA ARG A 75 -6.41 1.17 -13.24
C ARG A 75 -6.54 1.01 -11.73
N ALA A 76 -5.48 1.40 -11.02
CA ALA A 76 -5.35 1.20 -9.59
C ALA A 76 -6.52 1.82 -8.81
N GLN A 77 -6.90 3.06 -9.08
CA GLN A 77 -7.95 3.73 -8.30
C GLN A 77 -9.32 3.08 -8.48
N THR A 78 -9.65 2.63 -9.70
CA THR A 78 -10.89 1.89 -9.96
C THR A 78 -10.91 0.58 -9.19
N ASN A 79 -9.82 -0.17 -9.19
CA ASN A 79 -9.76 -1.48 -8.55
C ASN A 79 -9.67 -1.38 -7.02
N ILE A 80 -8.98 -0.36 -6.49
CA ILE A 80 -8.98 -0.03 -5.06
C ILE A 80 -10.39 0.32 -4.60
N ALA A 81 -11.06 1.26 -5.29
CA ALA A 81 -12.43 1.64 -4.94
C ALA A 81 -13.40 0.45 -4.97
N THR A 82 -13.29 -0.40 -6.01
CA THR A 82 -14.12 -1.60 -6.17
C THR A 82 -13.86 -2.61 -5.06
N GLY A 83 -12.59 -2.98 -4.82
CA GLY A 83 -12.23 -3.97 -3.82
C GLY A 83 -12.58 -3.54 -2.41
N LEU A 84 -12.27 -2.30 -2.03
CA LEU A 84 -12.60 -1.82 -0.69
C LEU A 84 -14.11 -1.68 -0.48
N THR A 85 -14.88 -1.33 -1.52
CA THR A 85 -16.34 -1.26 -1.43
C THR A 85 -16.95 -2.65 -1.23
N ASN A 86 -16.45 -3.66 -1.96
CA ASN A 86 -16.99 -5.01 -1.92
C ASN A 86 -16.64 -5.75 -0.61
N TYR A 87 -15.45 -5.52 -0.05
CA TYR A 87 -14.93 -6.35 1.04
C TYR A 87 -14.74 -5.63 2.38
N CYS A 88 -14.70 -4.29 2.39
CA CYS A 88 -14.32 -3.53 3.59
C CYS A 88 -15.44 -2.64 4.14
N LYS A 89 -16.68 -2.87 3.73
CA LYS A 89 -17.88 -2.17 4.23
C LYS A 89 -18.81 -3.12 4.99
N GLY A 90 -19.83 -2.55 5.62
CA GLY A 90 -20.84 -3.31 6.37
C GLY A 90 -20.27 -3.84 7.69
N SER A 91 -20.42 -5.13 7.95
CA SER A 91 -19.84 -5.79 9.14
C SER A 91 -18.40 -6.25 8.93
N ASN A 92 -17.89 -6.26 7.69
CA ASN A 92 -16.53 -6.70 7.40
C ASN A 92 -15.52 -5.62 7.74
N SER A 93 -14.32 -6.02 8.14
CA SER A 93 -13.18 -5.12 8.33
C SER A 93 -12.00 -5.52 7.46
N CYS A 94 -11.11 -4.58 7.18
CA CYS A 94 -9.93 -4.82 6.38
C CYS A 94 -8.67 -4.27 7.03
N LYS A 95 -7.59 -5.05 6.96
CA LYS A 95 -6.22 -4.56 7.04
C LYS A 95 -5.62 -4.58 5.65
N ILE A 96 -4.87 -3.55 5.28
CA ILE A 96 -4.28 -3.42 3.95
C ILE A 96 -2.79 -3.72 4.06
N VAL A 97 -2.28 -4.50 3.12
CA VAL A 97 -0.86 -4.71 2.87
C VAL A 97 -0.59 -4.21 1.46
N CYS A 98 0.23 -3.18 1.32
CA CYS A 98 0.63 -2.66 0.02
C CYS A 98 2.13 -2.85 -0.16
N HIS A 99 2.57 -2.86 -1.41
CA HIS A 99 3.99 -2.94 -1.74
C HIS A 99 4.35 -1.90 -2.79
N SER A 100 5.49 -1.22 -2.65
CA SER A 100 6.04 -0.34 -3.69
C SER A 100 5.02 0.75 -4.11
N ALA A 101 4.79 0.92 -5.40
CA ALA A 101 3.78 1.83 -5.96
C ALA A 101 2.34 1.53 -5.54
N GLY A 102 2.05 0.33 -5.01
CA GLY A 102 0.73 0.00 -4.47
C GLY A 102 0.42 0.79 -3.21
N CYS A 103 1.46 1.14 -2.43
CA CYS A 103 1.32 2.03 -1.27
C CYS A 103 1.01 3.46 -1.70
N TYR A 104 1.71 3.93 -2.73
CA TYR A 104 1.40 5.20 -3.37
C TYR A 104 -0.04 5.26 -3.88
N ALA A 105 -0.54 4.16 -4.49
CA ALA A 105 -1.91 4.06 -4.98
C ALA A 105 -2.98 4.16 -3.86
N ILE A 106 -2.82 3.41 -2.77
CA ILE A 106 -3.80 3.43 -1.66
C ILE A 106 -3.74 4.72 -0.86
N GLU A 107 -2.55 5.29 -0.65
CA GLU A 107 -2.41 6.58 0.02
C GLU A 107 -3.03 7.71 -0.80
N PHE A 108 -2.84 7.71 -2.12
CA PHE A 108 -3.54 8.64 -3.01
C PHE A 108 -5.06 8.49 -2.90
N TRP A 109 -5.57 7.26 -2.88
CA TRP A 109 -7.01 7.00 -2.73
C TRP A 109 -7.55 7.56 -1.40
N LEU A 110 -6.86 7.25 -0.29
CA LEU A 110 -7.22 7.72 1.05
C LEU A 110 -7.23 9.25 1.14
N SER A 111 -6.21 9.91 0.59
CA SER A 111 -6.12 11.38 0.57
C SER A 111 -7.22 12.05 -0.24
N ASN A 112 -7.81 11.34 -1.21
CA ASN A 112 -8.83 11.89 -2.11
C ASN A 112 -10.26 11.41 -1.80
N LEU A 113 -10.47 10.73 -0.66
CA LEU A 113 -11.80 10.29 -0.20
C LEU A 113 -12.78 11.44 0.06
N GLY A 114 -12.29 12.65 0.32
CA GLY A 114 -13.09 13.81 0.71
C GLY A 114 -13.68 13.73 2.13
N SER A 115 -13.33 12.71 2.91
CA SER A 115 -13.65 12.56 4.34
C SER A 115 -12.79 11.42 4.93
N THR A 116 -13.02 11.03 6.18
CA THR A 116 -12.39 9.82 6.73
C THR A 116 -12.97 8.56 6.08
N ALA A 117 -12.19 7.48 6.04
CA ALA A 117 -12.64 6.19 5.52
C ALA A 117 -13.87 5.67 6.28
N SER A 118 -13.91 5.87 7.60
CA SER A 118 -15.04 5.49 8.46
C SER A 118 -16.32 6.28 8.12
N ALA A 119 -16.22 7.60 7.90
CA ALA A 119 -17.37 8.42 7.48
C ALA A 119 -17.91 8.03 6.10
N LYS A 120 -17.07 7.41 5.24
CA LYS A 120 -17.46 6.82 3.96
C LYS A 120 -17.93 5.36 4.07
N GLY A 121 -18.07 4.84 5.30
CA GLY A 121 -18.58 3.51 5.61
C GLY A 121 -17.57 2.38 5.44
N PHE A 122 -16.27 2.69 5.34
CA PHE A 122 -15.21 1.68 5.29
C PHE A 122 -14.66 1.38 6.69
N ASN A 123 -14.50 0.09 6.99
CA ASN A 123 -13.91 -0.42 8.21
C ASN A 123 -12.44 -0.80 7.96
N LEU A 124 -11.61 0.20 7.66
CA LEU A 124 -10.17 0.00 7.48
C LEU A 124 -9.45 0.18 8.82
N THR A 125 -8.56 -0.74 9.15
CA THR A 125 -7.88 -0.76 10.46
C THR A 125 -6.46 -0.20 10.39
N LYS A 126 -5.71 -0.58 9.36
CA LYS A 126 -4.35 -0.09 9.10
C LYS A 126 -3.95 -0.34 7.65
N VAL A 127 -2.94 0.39 7.20
CA VAL A 127 -2.10 0.04 6.05
C VAL A 127 -0.74 -0.40 6.58
N THR A 128 -0.28 -1.58 6.18
CA THR A 128 1.11 -2.03 6.32
C THR A 128 1.80 -1.77 4.98
N ALA A 129 2.71 -0.81 4.97
CA ALA A 129 3.31 -0.25 3.77
C ALA A 129 4.72 -0.81 3.55
N LEU A 130 4.82 -1.82 2.68
CA LEU A 130 6.06 -2.54 2.41
C LEU A 130 6.85 -1.80 1.33
N ALA A 131 8.00 -1.24 1.68
CA ALA A 131 8.83 -0.46 0.76
C ALA A 131 8.03 0.60 -0.03
N ALA A 132 7.28 1.43 0.70
CA ALA A 132 6.35 2.39 0.10
C ALA A 132 7.06 3.38 -0.84
N ALA A 133 6.60 3.49 -2.08
CA ALA A 133 7.13 4.45 -3.05
C ALA A 133 6.35 5.78 -3.08
N SER A 134 5.67 6.13 -1.99
CA SER A 134 4.74 7.26 -1.92
C SER A 134 5.46 8.62 -1.97
N GLY A 135 6.69 8.69 -1.48
CA GLY A 135 7.59 9.85 -1.67
C GLY A 135 8.33 9.86 -3.01
N GLY A 136 8.07 8.88 -3.88
CA GLY A 136 8.78 8.64 -5.13
C GLY A 136 10.13 7.94 -4.96
N SER A 137 10.90 7.87 -6.04
CA SER A 137 12.21 7.22 -6.09
C SER A 137 13.16 8.00 -6.98
N GLU A 138 14.41 8.13 -6.55
CA GLU A 138 15.50 8.71 -7.32
C GLU A 138 15.82 7.87 -8.56
N LEU A 139 15.55 6.56 -8.54
CA LEU A 139 15.64 5.72 -9.73
C LEU A 139 14.68 6.21 -10.81
N ALA A 140 13.43 6.49 -10.45
CA ALA A 140 12.46 7.08 -11.39
C ALA A 140 12.87 8.48 -11.85
N SER A 141 13.43 9.31 -10.95
CA SER A 141 13.95 10.63 -11.31
C SER A 141 15.14 10.56 -12.28
N ALA A 142 16.04 9.60 -12.10
CA ALA A 142 17.21 9.40 -12.95
C ALA A 142 16.85 8.86 -14.34
N LEU A 143 15.81 8.03 -14.42
CA LEU A 143 15.20 7.58 -15.67
C LEU A 143 14.54 8.74 -16.43
N ASN A 144 14.00 9.73 -15.72
CA ASN A 144 13.40 10.92 -16.36
C ASN A 144 14.42 11.99 -16.76
N GLY A 145 15.56 12.07 -16.08
CA GLY A 145 16.49 13.21 -16.16
C GLY A 145 17.71 13.04 -17.08
N VAL A 146 18.55 12.00 -16.89
CA VAL A 146 19.92 12.06 -17.44
C VAL A 146 20.53 10.70 -17.84
N THR A 147 20.07 9.53 -17.35
CA THR A 147 20.79 8.27 -17.66
C THR A 147 20.44 7.68 -19.04
N PHE A 148 19.18 7.79 -19.50
CA PHE A 148 18.71 7.28 -20.82
C PHE A 148 17.40 8.01 -21.24
N GLY A 149 17.53 9.17 -21.91
CA GLY A 149 16.47 10.12 -22.24
C GLY A 149 15.02 9.61 -22.44
N PHE A 150 14.06 10.34 -21.86
CA PHE A 150 12.60 10.30 -22.12
C PHE A 150 11.86 8.94 -22.02
N ALA A 151 12.54 7.85 -21.65
CA ALA A 151 11.98 6.50 -21.65
C ALA A 151 11.47 6.10 -20.26
N GLY A 152 10.16 6.04 -20.11
CA GLY A 152 9.48 5.51 -18.92
C GLY A 152 7.98 5.45 -19.16
N ASN A 153 7.33 4.41 -18.66
CA ASN A 153 5.88 4.30 -18.76
C ASN A 153 5.20 5.26 -17.76
N ALA A 154 3.87 5.27 -17.74
CA ALA A 154 3.11 6.17 -16.88
C ALA A 154 3.36 5.89 -15.38
N MET A 155 3.62 4.64 -15.01
CA MET A 155 4.04 4.28 -13.64
C MET A 155 5.35 4.95 -13.27
N ASP A 156 6.40 4.83 -14.11
CA ASP A 156 7.72 5.39 -13.80
C ASP A 156 7.65 6.92 -13.62
N LYS A 157 6.91 7.61 -14.51
CA LYS A 157 6.70 9.07 -14.43
C LYS A 157 5.95 9.50 -13.17
N SER A 158 5.03 8.66 -12.68
CA SER A 158 4.28 8.94 -11.46
C SER A 158 5.12 8.82 -10.19
N LEU A 159 6.21 8.04 -10.24
CA LEU A 159 7.11 7.75 -9.12
C LEU A 159 8.34 8.66 -9.07
N ILE A 160 8.49 9.61 -10.00
CA ILE A 160 9.49 10.68 -9.88
C ILE A 160 9.26 11.39 -8.54
N VAL A 161 10.33 11.67 -7.81
CA VAL A 161 10.26 12.26 -6.45
C VAL A 161 9.40 13.52 -6.41
N SER A 162 9.60 14.46 -7.34
CA SER A 162 8.77 15.68 -7.39
C SER A 162 7.31 15.39 -7.71
N THR A 163 7.03 14.48 -8.66
CA THR A 163 5.67 14.09 -9.06
C THR A 163 4.92 13.42 -7.92
N ALA A 164 5.52 12.42 -7.26
CA ALA A 164 4.88 11.63 -6.21
C ALA A 164 4.58 12.49 -4.97
N ARG A 165 5.53 13.35 -4.58
CA ARG A 165 5.38 14.24 -3.42
C ARG A 165 4.34 15.34 -3.68
N GLY A 166 4.22 15.81 -4.92
CA GLY A 166 3.22 16.80 -5.33
C GLY A 166 1.84 16.24 -5.69
N ALA A 167 1.66 14.92 -5.68
CA ALA A 167 0.46 14.29 -6.23
C ALA A 167 -0.78 14.38 -5.32
N PHE A 168 -0.59 14.42 -4.00
CA PHE A 168 -1.67 14.49 -3.03
C PHE A 168 -1.18 15.02 -1.67
N ASN A 169 -2.12 15.30 -0.77
CA ASN A 169 -1.77 15.68 0.60
C ASN A 169 -1.43 14.44 1.42
N HIS A 170 -0.15 14.12 1.54
CA HIS A 170 0.36 12.99 2.32
C HIS A 170 -0.06 13.02 3.81
N ASN A 171 -0.39 14.18 4.37
CA ASN A 171 -0.92 14.24 5.75
C ASN A 171 -2.38 13.82 5.87
N ASN A 172 -3.10 13.65 4.75
CA ASN A 172 -4.46 13.17 4.72
C ASN A 172 -4.49 11.67 4.43
N THR A 173 -4.52 10.86 5.47
CA THR A 173 -4.59 9.40 5.34
C THR A 173 -6.02 8.86 5.43
N GLY A 174 -7.04 9.73 5.32
CA GLY A 174 -8.44 9.33 5.54
C GLY A 174 -8.71 8.83 6.97
N GLY A 175 -7.86 9.20 7.94
CA GLY A 175 -7.93 8.72 9.32
C GLY A 175 -7.31 7.34 9.55
N ILE A 176 -6.62 6.77 8.55
CA ILE A 176 -5.99 5.44 8.64
C ILE A 176 -4.50 5.58 8.93
N GLN A 177 -3.98 4.76 9.84
CA GLN A 177 -2.53 4.72 10.11
C GLN A 177 -1.79 3.95 9.02
N ILE A 178 -0.72 4.57 8.51
CA ILE A 178 0.20 3.98 7.52
C ILE A 178 1.46 3.53 8.25
N ASN A 179 1.61 2.21 8.39
CA ASN A 179 2.69 1.54 9.10
C ASN A 179 3.78 1.12 8.12
N HIS A 180 4.84 1.92 8.03
CA HIS A 180 5.93 1.73 7.11
C HIS A 180 6.87 0.60 7.53
N VAL A 181 7.20 -0.25 6.57
CA VAL A 181 8.17 -1.33 6.67
C VAL A 181 9.25 -1.06 5.62
N PRO A 182 10.34 -0.36 5.99
CA PRO A 182 11.44 -0.06 5.07
C PRO A 182 12.47 -1.20 5.02
N GLY A 183 13.06 -1.40 3.84
CA GLY A 183 14.19 -2.29 3.61
C GLY A 183 15.47 -1.50 3.39
N TYR A 184 16.62 -2.03 3.79
CA TYR A 184 17.94 -1.39 3.58
C TYR A 184 18.99 -2.31 2.92
N LYS A 185 18.55 -3.38 2.26
CA LYS A 185 19.46 -4.22 1.47
C LYS A 185 19.53 -3.66 0.05
N GLY A 186 20.26 -2.55 -0.09
CA GLY A 186 20.53 -1.89 -1.35
C GLY A 186 21.28 -2.78 -2.35
N ALA A 187 21.55 -2.24 -3.54
CA ALA A 187 22.29 -2.93 -4.60
C ALA A 187 23.33 -2.01 -5.24
N PHE A 188 24.47 -2.59 -5.62
CA PHE A 188 25.51 -1.87 -6.36
C PHE A 188 24.94 -1.29 -7.67
N GLY A 189 25.11 0.02 -7.88
CA GLY A 189 24.52 0.76 -9.00
C GLY A 189 23.32 1.61 -8.55
N PRO A 190 22.12 1.05 -8.32
CA PRO A 190 20.96 1.81 -7.86
C PRO A 190 21.22 2.60 -6.56
N SER A 191 21.94 2.02 -5.59
CA SER A 191 22.29 2.71 -4.34
C SER A 191 23.26 3.88 -4.52
N ALA A 192 23.86 4.07 -5.70
CA ALA A 192 24.69 5.23 -5.98
C ALA A 192 23.87 6.52 -6.25
N ILE A 193 22.59 6.37 -6.59
CA ILE A 193 21.68 7.49 -6.87
C ILE A 193 20.56 7.62 -5.82
N LEU A 194 20.32 6.56 -5.04
CA LEU A 194 19.39 6.57 -3.91
C LEU A 194 20.10 7.17 -2.68
N PRO A 195 19.52 8.17 -2.00
CA PRO A 195 20.18 8.82 -0.88
C PRO A 195 19.98 8.05 0.43
N GLY A 196 21.08 7.77 1.13
CA GLY A 196 21.05 7.10 2.43
C GLY A 196 20.75 5.60 2.31
N GLU A 197 20.06 5.04 3.30
CA GLU A 197 19.64 3.63 3.28
C GLU A 197 18.49 3.42 2.30
N ASP A 198 18.58 2.31 1.56
CA ASP A 198 17.67 1.99 0.47
C ASP A 198 17.52 0.48 0.24
N ASP A 199 16.46 0.08 -0.43
CA ASP A 199 16.16 -1.32 -0.73
C ASP A 199 16.45 -1.70 -2.20
N TYR A 200 17.34 -0.98 -2.88
CA TYR A 200 17.65 -0.91 -4.33
C TYR A 200 16.65 -0.20 -5.22
N ALA A 201 15.45 0.12 -4.74
CA ALA A 201 14.43 0.81 -5.54
C ALA A 201 13.93 2.09 -4.88
N VAL A 202 13.87 2.13 -3.55
CA VAL A 202 13.28 3.23 -2.79
C VAL A 202 14.15 3.54 -1.57
N ALA A 203 14.48 4.83 -1.41
CA ALA A 203 15.21 5.33 -0.26
C ALA A 203 14.30 5.63 0.95
N TYR A 204 14.89 5.72 2.14
CA TYR A 204 14.19 5.89 3.41
C TYR A 204 13.26 7.10 3.48
N HIS A 205 13.59 8.21 2.81
CA HIS A 205 12.69 9.37 2.80
C HIS A 205 11.28 9.04 2.28
N SER A 206 11.20 8.08 1.36
CA SER A 206 9.97 7.62 0.73
C SER A 206 9.38 6.42 1.48
N SER A 207 10.19 5.38 1.73
CA SER A 207 9.73 4.15 2.39
C SER A 207 9.39 4.30 3.88
N CYS A 208 9.70 5.46 4.47
CA CYS A 208 9.25 5.86 5.81
C CYS A 208 8.27 7.04 5.81
N GLY A 209 7.86 7.56 4.64
CA GLY A 209 6.88 8.64 4.55
C GLY A 209 7.33 9.96 5.18
N TYR A 210 8.55 10.41 4.91
CA TYR A 210 9.03 11.72 5.37
C TYR A 210 8.56 12.85 4.48
N ASN A 211 8.42 14.04 5.07
CA ASN A 211 7.96 15.28 4.44
C ASN A 211 8.96 15.94 3.48
N ARG A 212 10.19 15.44 3.39
CA ARG A 212 11.23 15.90 2.46
C ARG A 212 12.04 14.72 1.96
N ALA A 213 12.55 14.82 0.73
CA ALA A 213 13.52 13.87 0.20
C ALA A 213 14.92 14.13 0.76
N GLY A 214 15.73 13.08 0.92
CA GLY A 214 17.10 13.18 1.44
C GLY A 214 17.63 11.86 1.99
N GLY A 215 18.92 11.86 2.31
CA GLY A 215 19.61 10.66 2.81
C GLY A 215 19.36 10.45 4.30
N LEU A 216 18.77 9.31 4.63
CA LEU A 216 18.43 8.92 6.00
C LEU A 216 18.93 7.50 6.25
N ASP A 217 19.37 7.25 7.48
CA ASP A 217 19.84 5.94 7.96
C ASP A 217 18.82 5.26 8.89
N LYS A 218 17.76 5.98 9.27
CA LYS A 218 16.75 5.53 10.22
C LYS A 218 15.33 5.93 9.82
N CYS A 219 14.38 5.15 10.34
CA CYS A 219 12.95 5.34 10.21
C CYS A 219 12.36 5.70 11.58
N GLN A 220 12.17 6.99 11.84
CA GLN A 220 11.66 7.53 13.10
C GLN A 220 10.71 8.70 12.82
N THR A 221 9.92 9.10 13.81
CA THR A 221 8.94 10.19 13.65
C THR A 221 9.59 11.50 13.22
N SER A 222 10.79 11.80 13.72
CA SER A 222 11.60 12.92 13.26
C SER A 222 13.08 12.64 13.39
N ILE A 223 13.86 13.13 12.41
CA ILE A 223 15.31 13.01 12.36
C ILE A 223 15.89 14.37 11.98
N VAL A 224 16.96 14.77 12.64
CA VAL A 224 17.76 15.94 12.28
C VAL A 224 19.03 15.45 11.60
N SER A 225 19.28 15.89 10.37
CA SER A 225 20.52 15.62 9.62
C SER A 225 21.08 16.95 9.14
N GLY A 226 22.23 17.35 9.69
CA GLY A 226 22.78 18.70 9.53
C GLY A 226 21.79 19.76 10.03
N SER A 227 21.46 20.72 9.17
CA SER A 227 20.46 21.78 9.44
C SER A 227 19.03 21.42 9.01
N THR A 228 18.82 20.21 8.48
CA THR A 228 17.53 19.77 7.95
C THR A 228 16.82 18.83 8.91
N THR A 229 15.57 19.16 9.24
CA THR A 229 14.67 18.27 9.97
C THR A 229 13.76 17.53 9.00
N TYR A 230 13.80 16.21 9.08
CA TYR A 230 12.90 15.29 8.40
C TYR A 230 11.83 14.88 9.41
N THR A 231 10.57 14.99 9.02
CA THR A 231 9.43 14.58 9.86
C THR A 231 8.54 13.67 9.05
N GLN A 232 8.10 12.56 9.63
CA GLN A 232 7.09 11.73 8.99
C GLN A 232 5.80 12.53 8.80
N TYR A 233 5.12 12.32 7.68
CA TYR A 233 3.81 12.90 7.45
C TYR A 233 2.83 12.45 8.55
N THR A 234 1.86 13.30 8.88
CA THR A 234 0.82 12.94 9.86
C THR A 234 0.10 11.67 9.44
N GLY A 235 -0.07 10.73 10.38
CA GLY A 235 -0.69 9.42 10.11
C GLY A 235 0.28 8.36 9.58
N HIS A 236 1.52 8.73 9.27
CA HIS A 236 2.59 7.80 8.93
C HIS A 236 3.46 7.52 10.15
N LEU A 237 3.78 6.24 10.35
CA LEU A 237 4.71 5.81 11.38
C LEU A 237 5.51 4.61 10.87
N ARG A 238 6.69 4.39 11.44
CA ARG A 238 7.35 3.09 11.32
C ARG A 238 6.47 2.02 11.96
N ALA A 239 6.33 0.86 11.33
CA ALA A 239 5.64 -0.28 11.92
C ALA A 239 6.21 -0.56 13.34
N PRO A 240 5.36 -0.65 14.38
CA PRO A 240 5.83 -0.76 15.77
C PRO A 240 6.70 -1.98 16.06
N SER A 241 6.55 -3.03 15.26
CA SER A 241 7.32 -4.28 15.36
C SER A 241 8.76 -4.17 14.85
N LEU A 242 9.18 -2.99 14.35
CA LEU A 242 10.51 -2.75 13.78
C LEU A 242 11.37 -1.84 14.67
N THR A 243 12.68 -2.06 14.61
CA THR A 243 13.68 -1.10 15.11
C THR A 243 13.78 0.09 14.17
N ALA A 244 14.41 1.18 14.62
CA ALA A 244 14.63 2.37 13.79
C ALA A 244 15.44 2.09 12.52
N THR A 245 16.23 1.02 12.49
CA THR A 245 17.04 0.61 11.34
C THR A 245 16.23 -0.09 10.24
N GLY A 246 14.96 -0.45 10.45
CA GLY A 246 14.21 -1.20 9.42
C GLY A 246 14.67 -2.65 9.27
N LEU A 247 14.49 -3.23 8.08
CA LEU A 247 14.81 -4.63 7.78
C LEU A 247 15.94 -4.76 6.75
N TYR A 248 16.89 -5.67 6.98
CA TYR A 248 17.91 -6.01 5.98
C TYR A 248 17.30 -6.91 4.89
N LYS A 249 16.42 -6.31 4.09
CA LYS A 249 15.68 -6.91 3.00
C LYS A 249 15.67 -5.96 1.83
N ASN A 250 15.74 -6.55 0.64
CA ASN A 250 15.68 -5.81 -0.59
C ASN A 250 14.21 -5.54 -0.98
N HIS A 251 13.97 -4.73 -2.00
CA HIS A 251 12.62 -4.32 -2.39
C HIS A 251 11.69 -5.52 -2.63
N SER A 252 12.17 -6.61 -3.20
CA SER A 252 11.33 -7.80 -3.46
C SER A 252 11.12 -8.69 -2.22
N GLU A 253 12.16 -8.85 -1.39
CA GLU A 253 12.13 -9.69 -0.19
C GLU A 253 11.16 -9.16 0.87
N ILE A 254 10.94 -7.85 0.90
CA ILE A 254 10.09 -7.17 1.88
C ILE A 254 8.61 -7.52 1.75
N LYS A 255 8.18 -8.04 0.58
CA LYS A 255 6.81 -8.56 0.39
C LYS A 255 6.42 -9.64 1.40
N ASN A 256 7.41 -10.31 2.00
CA ASN A 256 7.20 -11.33 3.02
C ASN A 256 6.87 -10.77 4.42
N GLU A 257 6.72 -9.46 4.57
CA GLU A 257 6.54 -8.78 5.86
C GLU A 257 5.10 -8.27 6.06
N GLY A 258 4.12 -8.88 5.39
CA GLY A 258 2.72 -8.44 5.45
C GLY A 258 2.03 -8.53 6.82
N THR A 259 2.66 -9.17 7.81
CA THR A 259 2.13 -9.31 9.19
C THR A 259 2.44 -8.12 10.10
N ARG A 260 3.36 -7.24 9.68
CA ARG A 260 3.91 -6.15 10.50
C ARG A 260 2.86 -5.13 10.93
#